data_AF-A0A931FFN9-F1
#
_entry.id   AF-A0A931FFN9-F1
#
_cell.length_a   1.000
_cell.length_b   1.000
_cell.length_c   1.000
_cell.angle_alpha   90.00
_cell.angle_beta   90.00
_cell.angle_gamma   90.00
#
_symmetry.space_group_name_H-M   'P 1'
#
loop_
_entity.id
_entity.type
_entity.pdbx_description
1 polymer ?
#
loop_
_entity_poly.entity_id
_entity_poly.type
_entity_poly.pdbx_seq_one_letter_code
_entity_poly.pdbx_strand_id
1 'polypeptide(L)'
;MLTDHEATAVLDLITRRGWAVVATPDGNVHGTSPDGRIYLAWLPEDPSAWSRGIIWDLHVRPEHGPGWRQEFGPDTPSTAVAAFLAALLAPVA
;
A
#
# COMPACT_ATOMS: atom_id res chain seq x y z
N MET A 1 -13.64 14.82 15.11
CA MET A 1 -13.30 14.40 13.74
C MET A 1 -12.15 13.42 13.90
N LEU A 2 -12.45 12.11 13.86
CA LEU A 2 -11.40 11.10 13.99
C LEU A 2 -10.69 11.00 12.64
N THR A 3 -9.36 11.04 12.72
CA THR A 3 -8.44 10.93 11.59
C THR A 3 -8.53 9.54 10.96
N ASP A 4 -8.75 9.47 9.65
CA ASP A 4 -8.77 8.24 8.85
C ASP A 4 -7.35 7.64 8.72
N HIS A 5 -6.72 7.26 9.83
CA HIS A 5 -5.51 6.43 9.82
C HIS A 5 -5.84 4.95 9.54
N GLU A 6 -7.06 4.64 9.14
CA GLU A 6 -7.49 3.27 8.90
C GLU A 6 -7.02 2.74 7.56
N ALA A 7 -6.31 1.61 7.57
CA ALA A 7 -5.90 0.88 6.38
C ALA A 7 -7.06 0.20 5.62
N THR A 8 -8.27 0.22 6.19
CA THR A 8 -9.44 -0.59 5.78
C THR A 8 -9.69 -0.57 4.28
N ALA A 9 -9.80 0.61 3.65
CA ALA A 9 -10.11 0.71 2.22
C ALA A 9 -9.07 0.01 1.32
N VAL A 10 -7.79 0.08 1.70
CA VAL A 10 -6.69 -0.55 0.98
C VAL A 10 -6.67 -2.05 1.25
N LEU A 11 -6.79 -2.47 2.52
CA LEU A 11 -6.81 -3.88 2.91
C LEU A 11 -7.96 -4.64 2.26
N ASP A 12 -9.14 -4.04 2.23
CA ASP A 12 -10.32 -4.55 1.53
C ASP A 12 -10.06 -4.75 0.04
N LEU A 13 -9.44 -3.76 -0.62
CA LEU A 13 -9.12 -3.84 -2.05
C LEU A 13 -8.14 -4.98 -2.35
N ILE A 14 -7.01 -5.06 -1.63
CA ILE A 14 -5.97 -6.04 -1.90
C ILE A 14 -6.41 -7.46 -1.53
N THR A 15 -7.20 -7.61 -0.46
CA THR A 15 -7.78 -8.91 -0.06
C THR A 15 -8.74 -9.42 -1.12
N ARG A 16 -9.64 -8.58 -1.64
CA ARG A 16 -10.55 -8.95 -2.75
C ARG A 16 -9.81 -9.30 -4.04
N ARG A 17 -8.61 -8.75 -4.26
CA ARG A 17 -7.73 -9.04 -5.40
C ARG A 17 -6.83 -10.27 -5.16
N GLY A 18 -6.96 -10.94 -4.03
CA GLY A 18 -6.24 -12.18 -3.71
C GLY A 18 -4.76 -11.97 -3.37
N TRP A 19 -4.38 -10.78 -2.90
CA TRP A 19 -3.01 -10.52 -2.48
C TRP A 19 -2.65 -11.33 -1.23
N ALA A 20 -1.39 -11.73 -1.12
CA ALA A 20 -0.87 -12.25 0.13
C ALA A 20 -0.69 -11.09 1.12
N VAL A 21 -1.33 -11.16 2.28
CA VAL A 21 -1.30 -10.10 3.31
C VAL A 21 -0.74 -10.67 4.62
N VAL A 22 0.24 -9.98 5.21
CA VAL A 22 0.89 -10.35 6.46
C VAL A 22 0.95 -9.14 7.38
N ALA A 23 0.48 -9.29 8.62
CA ALA A 23 0.67 -8.30 9.67
C ALA A 23 1.90 -8.65 10.52
N THR A 24 2.65 -7.63 10.93
CA THR A 24 3.71 -7.78 11.93
C THR A 24 3.12 -7.73 13.35
N PRO A 25 3.82 -8.26 14.37
CA PRO A 25 3.38 -8.13 15.76
C PRO A 25 3.20 -6.68 16.21
N ASP A 26 3.99 -5.77 15.63
CA ASP A 26 3.96 -4.35 15.94
C ASP A 26 2.81 -3.62 15.25
N GLY A 27 2.01 -4.27 14.39
CA GLY A 27 0.83 -3.66 13.77
C GLY A 27 1.05 -3.07 12.37
N ASN A 28 2.24 -3.24 11.77
CA ASN A 28 2.46 -2.94 10.36
C ASN A 28 1.84 -4.03 9.48
N VAL A 29 1.42 -3.68 8.27
CA VAL A 29 0.81 -4.63 7.33
C VAL A 29 1.52 -4.58 5.99
N HIS A 30 1.81 -5.75 5.44
CA HIS A 30 2.47 -5.93 4.16
C HIS A 30 1.60 -6.75 3.22
N GLY A 31 1.46 -6.28 1.98
CA GLY A 31 0.72 -6.94 0.92
C GLY A 31 1.62 -7.17 -0.30
N THR A 32 1.50 -8.35 -0.90
CA THR A 32 2.16 -8.68 -2.17
C THR A 32 1.13 -9.17 -3.19
N SER A 33 1.16 -8.62 -4.41
CA SER A 33 0.28 -9.03 -5.50
C SER A 33 0.50 -10.50 -5.90
N PRO A 34 -0.53 -11.18 -6.45
CA PRO A 34 -0.41 -12.59 -6.85
C PRO A 34 0.73 -12.90 -7.84
N ASP A 35 1.05 -11.94 -8.70
CA ASP A 35 2.16 -12.03 -9.66
C ASP A 35 3.52 -11.62 -9.08
N GLY A 36 3.58 -11.22 -7.80
CA GLY A 36 4.79 -10.79 -7.10
C GLY A 36 5.37 -9.45 -7.57
N ARG A 37 4.66 -8.73 -8.43
CA ARG A 37 5.15 -7.49 -9.06
C ARG A 37 4.93 -6.25 -8.22
N ILE A 38 3.93 -6.25 -7.34
CA ILE A 38 3.61 -5.12 -6.51
C ILE A 38 3.70 -5.52 -5.05
N TYR A 39 4.46 -4.72 -4.29
CA TYR A 39 4.55 -4.80 -2.84
C TYR A 39 4.00 -3.51 -2.24
N LEU A 40 3.19 -3.63 -1.21
CA LEU A 40 2.61 -2.50 -0.48
C LEU A 40 2.82 -2.71 1.01
N ALA A 41 3.27 -1.68 1.71
CA ALA A 41 3.34 -1.66 3.15
C ALA A 41 2.52 -0.51 3.73
N TRP A 42 1.75 -0.81 4.77
CA TRP A 42 1.21 0.16 5.71
C TRP A 42 2.07 0.12 6.96
N LEU A 43 2.69 1.25 7.30
CA LEU A 43 3.78 1.36 8.25
C LEU A 43 3.47 2.35 9.40
N PRO A 44 2.32 2.24 10.08
CA PRO A 44 1.97 3.13 11.19
C PRO A 44 2.89 2.98 12.41
N GLU A 45 3.73 1.96 12.47
CA GLU A 45 4.57 1.66 13.65
C GLU A 45 6.05 1.49 13.27
N ASP A 46 6.45 1.85 12.04
CA ASP A 46 7.84 1.83 11.59
C ASP A 46 8.54 3.19 11.88
N PRO A 47 9.52 3.26 12.80
CA PRO A 47 10.18 4.52 13.15
C PRO A 47 10.95 5.15 11.99
N SER A 48 11.51 4.34 11.08
CA SER A 48 12.23 4.84 9.92
C SER A 48 11.29 5.47 8.91
N ALA A 49 10.11 4.88 8.67
CA ALA A 49 9.06 5.46 7.85
C ALA A 49 8.54 6.77 8.45
N TRP A 50 8.26 6.78 9.76
CA TRP A 50 7.81 7.98 10.48
C TRP A 50 8.80 9.13 10.40
N SER A 51 10.10 8.88 10.55
CA SER A 51 11.15 9.92 10.44
C SER A 51 11.16 10.62 9.08
N ARG A 52 10.57 9.98 8.05
CA ARG A 52 10.44 10.49 6.68
C ARG A 52 9.03 10.96 6.34
N GLY A 53 8.09 10.90 7.29
CA GLY A 53 6.69 11.30 7.09
C GLY A 53 5.91 10.33 6.19
N ILE A 54 6.20 9.03 6.25
CA ILE A 54 5.61 8.00 5.39
C ILE A 54 4.79 7.04 6.24
N ILE A 55 3.58 6.71 5.76
CA ILE A 55 2.74 5.65 6.33
C ILE A 55 2.39 4.57 5.30
N TRP A 56 2.47 4.88 4.00
CA TRP A 56 2.29 3.91 2.93
C TRP A 56 3.52 3.86 2.03
N ASP A 57 3.94 2.65 1.71
CA ASP A 57 5.08 2.41 0.84
C ASP A 57 4.75 1.37 -0.24
N LEU A 58 4.64 1.83 -1.48
CA LEU A 58 4.30 1.01 -2.64
C LEU A 58 5.51 0.84 -3.55
N HIS A 59 5.87 -0.40 -3.85
CA HIS A 59 6.95 -0.77 -4.76
C HIS A 59 6.35 -1.53 -5.94
N VAL A 60 6.65 -1.09 -7.16
CA VAL A 60 6.14 -1.67 -8.39
C VAL A 60 7.30 -2.13 -9.25
N ARG A 61 7.26 -3.40 -9.65
CA ARG A 61 8.20 -4.04 -10.57
C ARG A 61 7.43 -4.49 -11.82
N PRO A 62 7.37 -3.65 -12.87
CA PRO A 62 6.67 -4.01 -14.09
C PRO A 62 7.39 -5.15 -14.80
N GLU A 63 6.69 -5.83 -15.72
CA GLU A 63 7.30 -6.84 -16.59
C GLU A 63 8.37 -6.25 -17.51
N HIS A 64 8.15 -5.00 -17.93
CA HIS A 64 9.02 -4.28 -18.83
C HIS A 64 9.32 -2.90 -18.26
N GLY A 65 10.60 -2.51 -18.29
CA GLY A 65 11.06 -1.20 -17.81
C GLY A 65 11.49 -1.18 -16.34
N PRO A 66 11.91 -0.02 -15.83
CA PRO A 66 12.41 0.12 -14.47
C PRO A 66 11.27 0.03 -13.45
N GLY A 67 11.56 -0.59 -12.31
CA GLY A 67 10.68 -0.51 -11.14
C GLY A 67 10.63 0.91 -10.56
N TRP A 68 9.56 1.20 -9.83
CA TRP A 68 9.35 2.50 -9.20
C TRP A 68 8.71 2.35 -7.82
N ARG A 69 8.76 3.44 -7.05
CA ARG A 69 8.23 3.52 -5.69
C ARG A 69 7.33 4.75 -5.55
N GLN A 70 6.24 4.59 -4.81
CA GLN A 70 5.36 5.68 -4.42
C GLN A 70 5.12 5.60 -2.91
N GLU A 71 5.37 6.72 -2.24
CA GLU A 71 5.18 6.86 -0.80
C GLU A 71 4.00 7.80 -0.54
N PHE A 72 3.23 7.54 0.52
CA PHE A 72 2.20 8.46 0.99
C PHE A 72 2.35 8.71 2.48
N GLY A 73 2.14 9.96 2.89
CA GLY A 73 2.22 10.38 4.27
C GLY A 73 0.93 10.14 5.09
N PRO A 74 0.99 10.42 6.40
CA PRO A 74 -0.11 10.18 7.34
C PRO A 74 -1.38 10.99 7.04
N ASP A 75 -1.26 12.10 6.32
CA ASP A 75 -2.39 12.95 5.92
C ASP A 75 -3.12 12.45 4.66
N THR A 76 -2.59 11.42 3.98
CA THR A 76 -3.24 10.85 2.80
C THR A 76 -4.33 9.87 3.23
N PRO A 77 -5.61 10.11 2.89
CA PRO A 77 -6.70 9.20 3.20
C PRO A 77 -6.47 7.84 2.54
N SER A 78 -6.76 6.74 3.26
CA SER A 78 -6.61 5.39 2.71
C SER A 78 -7.49 5.14 1.49
N THR A 79 -8.62 5.83 1.35
CA THR A 79 -9.46 5.81 0.15
C THR A 79 -8.74 6.37 -1.08
N ALA A 80 -7.89 7.39 -0.93
CA ALA A 80 -7.09 7.93 -2.02
C ALA A 80 -5.99 6.94 -2.45
N VAL A 81 -5.33 6.29 -1.48
CA VAL A 81 -4.35 5.23 -1.75
C VAL A 81 -5.01 4.03 -2.44
N ALA A 82 -6.19 3.61 -1.97
CA ALA A 82 -6.96 2.54 -2.58
C ALA A 82 -7.40 2.89 -4.01
N ALA A 83 -7.82 4.13 -4.27
CA ALA A 83 -8.17 4.60 -5.61
C ALA A 83 -6.97 4.61 -6.55
N PHE A 84 -5.80 5.09 -6.08
CA PHE A 84 -4.55 5.04 -6.82
C PHE A 84 -4.18 3.61 -7.19
N LEU A 85 -4.23 2.69 -6.21
CA LEU A 85 -3.93 1.28 -6.45
C LEU A 85 -4.96 0.63 -7.39
N ALA A 86 -6.24 0.96 -7.28
CA ALA A 86 -7.27 0.45 -8.17
C ALA A 86 -7.05 0.88 -9.62
N ALA A 87 -6.64 2.14 -9.85
CA ALA A 87 -6.29 2.65 -11.17
C ALA A 87 -5.03 1.95 -11.73
N LEU A 88 -4.02 1.72 -10.88
CA LEU A 88 -2.81 0.98 -11.26
C LEU A 88 -3.12 -0.48 -11.66
N LEU A 89 -4.07 -1.11 -10.98
CA LEU A 89 -4.49 -2.50 -11.20
C LEU A 89 -5.59 -2.65 -12.27
N ALA A 90 -6.00 -1.56 -12.92
CA ALA A 90 -6.92 -1.63 -14.03
C ALA A 90 -6.21 -2.29 -15.24
N PRO A 91 -6.90 -3.13 -16.02
CA PRO A 91 -6.36 -3.58 -17.29
C PRO A 91 -5.97 -2.36 -18.14
N VAL A 92 -4.79 -2.41 -18.77
CA VAL A 92 -4.45 -1.43 -19.81
C VAL A 92 -5.46 -1.65 -20.95
N ALA A 93 -6.19 -0.60 -21.31
CA ALA A 93 -7.18 -0.62 -22.39
C ALA A 93 -6.54 -0.86 -23.76
#